data_AF-A0A946MNR6-F1
#
_entry.id   AF-A0A946MNR6-F1
#
_cell.length_a   1.000
_cell.length_b   1.000
_cell.length_c   1.000
_cell.angle_alpha   90.00
_cell.angle_beta   90.00
_cell.angle_gamma   90.00
#
_symmetry.space_group_name_H-M   'P 1'
#
loop_
_entity.id
_entity.type
_entity.pdbx_description
1 polymer ?
#
loop_
_entity_poly.entity_id
_entity_poly.type
_entity_poly.pdbx_seq_one_letter_code
_entity_poly.pdbx_strand_id
1 'polypeptide(L)'
;MNCDNMKQLLISYHNNEVDPGEPDAIKAHLETCPDCQLEHRSIIDVQSKFKQVLSTTAELVSPPPDAWLAIQGRLDPNRNRFAGLTERIARATRNFLDTPVWQKRLVGSLTALTTLALVATVIL
;
A
#
# COMPACT_ATOMS: atom_id res chain seq x y z
N MET A 1 -36.11 10.48 7.62
CA MET A 1 -34.96 11.11 8.31
C MET A 1 -35.42 12.41 8.96
N ASN A 2 -34.92 12.75 10.14
CA ASN A 2 -35.15 14.06 10.77
C ASN A 2 -33.90 14.95 10.62
N CYS A 3 -34.05 16.25 10.85
CA CYS A 3 -32.97 17.21 10.68
C CYS A 3 -31.79 16.93 11.63
N ASP A 4 -32.06 16.50 12.87
CA ASP A 4 -31.00 16.24 13.86
C ASP A 4 -30.08 15.09 13.43
N ASN A 5 -30.65 14.00 12.89
CA ASN A 5 -29.87 12.90 12.33
C ASN A 5 -29.13 13.33 11.06
N MET A 6 -29.76 14.18 10.23
CA MET A 6 -29.13 14.68 9.01
C MET A 6 -27.81 15.41 9.30
N LYS A 7 -27.80 16.31 10.30
CA LYS A 7 -26.60 17.07 10.67
C LYS A 7 -25.39 16.20 10.99
N GLN A 8 -25.62 15.09 11.68
CA GLN A 8 -24.56 14.14 12.02
C GLN A 8 -24.07 13.40 10.78
N LEU A 9 -25.00 13.01 9.91
CA LEU A 9 -24.68 12.21 8.72
C LEU A 9 -24.08 13.02 7.57
N LEU A 10 -24.29 14.34 7.51
CA LEU A 10 -23.72 15.16 6.44
C LEU A 10 -22.19 15.08 6.38
N ILE A 11 -21.49 15.04 7.52
CA ILE A 11 -20.03 14.92 7.55
C ILE A 11 -19.59 13.56 6.98
N SER A 12 -20.18 12.47 7.48
CA SER A 12 -19.92 11.11 6.97
C SER A 12 -20.25 10.99 5.48
N TYR A 13 -21.35 11.60 5.04
CA TYR A 13 -21.77 11.63 3.65
C TYR A 13 -20.72 12.29 2.76
N HIS A 14 -20.16 13.43 3.18
CA HIS A 14 -19.08 14.09 2.45
C HIS A 14 -17.77 13.30 2.42
N ASN A 15 -17.54 12.43 3.39
CA ASN A 15 -16.35 11.58 3.45
C ASN A 15 -16.52 10.22 2.75
N ASN A 16 -17.70 9.93 2.18
CA ASN A 16 -18.09 8.61 1.69
C ASN A 16 -18.07 7.52 2.78
N GLU A 17 -18.43 7.89 4.01
CA GLU A 17 -18.45 7.06 5.22
C GLU A 17 -19.89 6.75 5.67
N VAL A 18 -20.84 6.71 4.74
CA VAL A 18 -22.24 6.34 4.99
C VAL A 18 -22.53 4.94 4.45
N ASP A 19 -23.52 4.27 5.05
CA ASP A 19 -23.91 2.94 4.61
C ASP A 19 -24.50 2.96 3.19
N PRO A 20 -24.39 1.88 2.39
CA PRO A 20 -24.79 1.89 0.97
C PRO A 20 -26.24 2.30 0.65
N GLY A 21 -27.15 2.31 1.62
CA GLY A 21 -28.55 2.73 1.45
C GLY A 21 -28.85 4.16 1.95
N GLU A 22 -27.93 4.79 2.66
CA GLU A 22 -28.12 6.13 3.24
C GLU A 22 -27.98 7.29 2.24
N PRO A 23 -27.12 7.23 1.19
CA PRO A 23 -26.96 8.32 0.23
C PRO A 23 -28.28 8.79 -0.40
N ASP A 24 -29.17 7.88 -0.76
CA ASP A 24 -30.42 8.22 -1.42
C ASP A 24 -31.42 8.86 -0.44
N ALA A 25 -31.47 8.36 0.79
CA ALA A 25 -32.27 8.97 1.86
C ALA A 25 -31.78 10.38 2.20
N ILE A 26 -30.46 10.59 2.19
CA ILE A 26 -29.84 11.90 2.41
C ILE A 26 -30.20 12.87 1.29
N LYS A 27 -30.04 12.46 0.03
CA LYS A 27 -30.41 13.28 -1.13
C LYS A 27 -31.89 13.67 -1.10
N ALA A 28 -32.79 12.72 -0.86
CA ALA A 28 -34.23 12.97 -0.82
C ALA A 28 -34.62 13.99 0.28
N HIS A 29 -33.97 13.93 1.45
CA HIS A 29 -34.20 14.92 2.50
C HIS A 29 -33.59 16.27 2.15
N LEU A 30 -32.40 16.31 1.55
CA LEU A 30 -31.80 17.56 1.08
C LEU A 30 -32.66 18.22 0.00
N GLU A 31 -33.35 17.49 -0.87
CA GLU A 31 -34.26 18.08 -1.87
C GLU A 31 -35.46 18.79 -1.24
N THR A 32 -35.88 18.38 -0.04
CA THR A 32 -37.13 18.82 0.59
C THR A 32 -36.95 19.70 1.82
N CYS A 33 -35.74 19.78 2.39
CA CYS A 33 -35.44 20.55 3.60
C CYS A 33 -34.46 21.71 3.34
N PRO A 34 -34.93 22.97 3.27
CA PRO A 34 -34.07 24.14 3.02
C PRO A 34 -32.98 24.35 4.07
N ASP A 35 -33.27 24.07 5.34
CA ASP A 35 -32.29 24.26 6.43
C ASP A 35 -31.11 23.29 6.27
N CYS A 36 -31.39 22.02 5.99
CA CYS A 36 -30.34 21.03 5.73
C CYS A 36 -29.60 21.29 4.41
N GLN A 37 -30.25 21.87 3.39
CA GLN A 37 -29.53 22.33 2.19
C GLN A 37 -28.52 23.42 2.50
N LEU A 38 -28.90 24.39 3.35
CA LEU A 38 -28.02 25.50 3.72
C LEU A 38 -26.80 24.99 4.47
N GLU A 39 -27.00 24.05 5.39
CA GLU A 39 -25.92 23.41 6.13
C GLU A 39 -25.01 22.57 5.22
N HIS A 40 -25.58 21.76 4.33
CA HIS A 40 -24.83 21.01 3.31
C HIS A 40 -23.99 21.94 2.42
N ARG A 41 -24.54 23.06 1.95
CA ARG A 41 -23.78 24.07 1.19
C ARG A 41 -22.64 24.67 2.01
N SER A 42 -22.87 24.97 3.28
CA SER A 42 -21.83 25.52 4.16
C SER A 42 -20.64 24.57 4.32
N ILE A 43 -20.89 23.26 4.38
CA ILE A 43 -19.83 22.24 4.44
C ILE A 43 -19.04 22.22 3.14
N ILE A 44 -19.72 22.20 1.98
CA ILE A 44 -19.07 22.24 0.66
C ILE A 44 -18.21 23.51 0.50
N ASP A 45 -18.72 24.66 0.94
CA ASP A 45 -18.00 25.93 0.85
C ASP A 45 -16.72 25.92 1.70
N VAL A 46 -16.77 25.38 2.92
CA VAL A 46 -15.59 25.23 3.77
C VAL A 46 -14.59 24.26 3.14
N GLN A 47 -15.04 23.09 2.66
CA GLN A 47 -14.17 22.11 2.01
C GLN A 47 -13.48 22.66 0.76
N SER A 48 -14.22 23.39 -0.09
CA SER A 48 -13.67 23.98 -1.31
C SER A 48 -12.60 25.04 -0.99
N LYS A 49 -12.84 25.90 -0.01
CA LYS A 49 -11.84 26.88 0.48
C LYS A 49 -10.61 26.20 1.04
N PHE A 50 -10.79 25.15 1.84
CA PHE A 50 -9.68 24.40 2.40
C PHE A 50 -8.83 23.75 1.31
N LYS A 51 -9.49 23.11 0.33
CA LYS A 51 -8.81 22.53 -0.84
C LYS A 51 -8.05 23.59 -1.64
N GLN A 52 -8.66 24.76 -1.87
CA GLN A 52 -8.01 25.85 -2.57
C GLN A 52 -6.73 26.30 -1.86
N VAL A 53 -6.80 26.56 -0.55
CA VAL A 53 -5.64 26.97 0.25
C VAL A 53 -4.54 25.92 0.22
N LEU A 54 -4.90 24.64 0.38
CA LEU A 54 -3.93 23.54 0.31
C LEU A 54 -3.31 23.41 -1.09
N SER A 55 -4.08 23.55 -2.15
CA SER A 55 -3.57 23.52 -3.52
C SER A 55 -2.58 24.64 -3.78
N THR A 56 -2.92 25.89 -3.40
CA THR A 56 -2.00 27.02 -3.53
C THR A 56 -0.73 26.83 -2.70
N THR A 57 -0.85 26.26 -1.50
CA THR A 57 0.32 25.96 -0.65
C THR A 57 1.18 24.85 -1.25
N ALA A 58 0.56 23.82 -1.85
CA ALA A 58 1.27 22.72 -2.49
C ALA A 58 2.05 23.17 -3.73
N GLU A 59 1.54 24.14 -4.49
CA GLU A 59 2.28 24.73 -5.62
C GLU A 59 3.59 25.41 -5.20
N LEU A 60 3.63 25.96 -3.97
CA LEU A 60 4.84 26.57 -3.40
C LEU A 60 5.84 25.54 -2.89
N VAL A 61 5.36 24.34 -2.55
CA VAL A 61 6.17 23.25 -2.00
C VAL A 61 6.36 22.20 -3.09
N SER A 62 7.42 22.32 -3.88
CA SER A 62 7.79 21.30 -4.86
C SER A 62 8.44 20.11 -4.14
N PRO A 63 7.80 18.93 -4.06
CA PRO A 63 8.43 17.76 -3.48
C PRO A 63 9.59 17.30 -4.37
N PRO A 64 10.61 16.63 -3.80
CA PRO A 64 11.65 15.98 -4.58
C PRO A 64 11.07 15.04 -5.66
N PRO A 65 11.68 14.94 -6.86
CA PRO A 65 11.16 14.09 -7.94
C PRO A 65 10.99 12.61 -7.57
N ASP A 66 11.75 12.13 -6.59
CA ASP A 66 11.74 10.76 -6.07
C ASP A 66 10.83 10.57 -4.84
N ALA A 67 10.19 11.63 -4.34
CA ALA A 67 9.35 11.58 -3.13
C ALA A 67 8.21 10.56 -3.28
N TRP A 68 7.60 10.47 -4.46
CA TRP A 68 6.54 9.49 -4.72
C TRP A 68 7.06 8.06 -4.69
N LEU A 69 8.23 7.80 -5.28
CA LEU A 69 8.88 6.47 -5.25
C LEU A 69 9.24 6.07 -3.81
N ALA A 70 9.69 7.02 -3.00
CA ALA A 70 9.99 6.78 -1.59
C ALA A 70 8.72 6.42 -0.79
N ILE A 71 7.59 7.08 -1.06
CA ILE A 71 6.29 6.76 -0.44
C ILE A 71 5.83 5.37 -0.88
N GLN A 72 5.85 5.07 -2.18
CA GLN A 72 5.47 3.76 -2.71
C GLN A 72 6.32 2.64 -2.09
N GLY A 73 7.63 2.84 -1.97
CA GLY A 73 8.52 1.89 -1.32
C GLY A 73 8.23 1.69 0.18
N ARG A 74 7.51 2.58 0.86
CA ARG A 74 7.07 2.38 2.25
C ARG A 74 5.74 1.64 2.34
N LEU A 75 4.89 1.79 1.32
CA LEU A 75 3.60 1.14 1.22
C LEU A 75 3.69 -0.28 0.66
N ASP A 76 4.80 -0.64 0.01
CA ASP A 76 5.01 -2.00 -0.52
C ASP A 76 5.03 -3.04 0.61
N PRO A 77 3.99 -3.90 0.73
CA PRO A 77 3.91 -4.90 1.79
C PRO A 77 4.97 -6.00 1.65
N ASN A 78 5.65 -6.12 0.50
CA ASN A 78 6.67 -7.12 0.25
C ASN A 78 8.08 -6.66 0.62
N ARG A 79 8.33 -5.36 0.77
CA ARG A 79 9.67 -4.84 1.14
C ARG A 79 10.18 -5.43 2.46
N ASN A 80 9.28 -5.68 3.41
CA ASN A 80 9.61 -6.28 4.70
C ASN A 80 9.68 -7.81 4.67
N ARG A 81 9.13 -8.49 3.65
CA ARG A 81 9.22 -9.96 3.51
C ARG A 81 10.63 -10.41 3.12
N PHE A 82 11.27 -9.67 2.23
CA PHE A 82 12.62 -10.03 1.75
C PHE A 82 13.74 -9.48 2.62
N ALA A 83 13.50 -8.39 3.38
CA ALA A 83 14.46 -7.90 4.37
C ALA A 83 14.82 -8.97 5.43
N GLY A 84 13.83 -9.74 5.91
CA GLY A 84 14.09 -10.86 6.81
C GLY A 84 14.72 -12.09 6.14
N LEU A 85 14.53 -12.26 4.82
CA LEU A 85 15.11 -13.37 4.07
C LEU A 85 16.60 -13.12 3.75
N THR A 86 16.95 -11.90 3.36
CA THR A 86 18.34 -11.53 3.06
C THR A 86 19.21 -11.59 4.31
N GLU A 87 18.69 -11.22 5.49
CA GLU A 87 19.41 -11.42 6.77
C GLU A 87 19.67 -12.89 7.08
N ARG A 88 18.72 -13.79 6.79
CA ARG A 88 18.89 -15.23 7.01
C ARG A 88 19.89 -15.86 6.04
N ILE A 89 19.86 -15.44 4.77
CA ILE A 89 20.83 -15.89 3.76
C ILE A 89 22.24 -15.36 4.10
N ALA A 90 22.37 -14.08 4.49
CA ALA A 90 23.65 -13.48 4.88
C ALA A 90 24.25 -14.08 6.17
N ARG A 91 23.42 -14.67 7.04
CA ARG A 91 23.86 -15.43 8.21
C ARG A 91 24.27 -16.86 7.83
N ALA A 92 23.54 -17.50 6.93
CA ALA A 92 23.85 -18.84 6.43
C ALA A 92 25.15 -18.87 5.59
N THR A 93 25.41 -17.85 4.75
CA THR A 93 26.63 -17.76 3.95
C THR A 93 27.87 -17.51 4.79
N ARG A 94 27.78 -16.72 5.87
CA ARG A 94 28.87 -16.57 6.85
C ARG A 94 29.21 -17.90 7.53
N ASN A 95 28.20 -18.61 8.03
CA ASN A 95 28.40 -19.92 8.66
C ASN A 95 28.93 -20.99 7.66
N PHE A 96 28.67 -20.83 6.36
CA PHE A 96 29.16 -21.74 5.32
C PHE A 96 30.61 -21.44 4.92
N LEU A 97 31.04 -20.18 4.93
CA LEU A 97 32.43 -19.79 4.65
C LEU A 97 33.40 -20.21 5.76
N ASP A 98 32.92 -20.39 6.98
CA ASP A 98 33.68 -20.94 8.11
C ASP A 98 33.74 -22.48 8.13
N THR A 99 33.24 -23.17 7.09
CA THR A 99 33.32 -24.64 7.04
C THR A 99 34.76 -25.10 6.76
N PRO A 100 35.32 -26.01 7.59
CA PRO A 100 36.69 -26.47 7.46
C PRO A 100 36.90 -27.28 6.17
N VAL A 101 38.05 -27.05 5.52
CA VAL A 101 38.39 -27.42 4.13
C VAL A 101 38.19 -28.91 3.78
N TRP A 102 38.20 -29.81 4.76
CA TRP A 102 38.03 -31.25 4.56
C TRP A 102 36.64 -31.65 4.03
N GLN A 103 35.59 -30.86 4.26
CA GLN A 103 34.26 -31.11 3.69
C GLN A 103 34.15 -30.78 2.19
N LYS A 104 35.06 -29.94 1.64
CA LYS A 104 35.04 -29.56 0.22
C LYS A 104 35.40 -30.71 -0.73
N ARG A 105 35.94 -31.82 -0.22
CA ARG A 105 36.28 -33.00 -1.03
C ARG A 105 35.12 -33.97 -1.29
N LEU A 106 34.05 -33.94 -0.50
CA LEU A 106 32.92 -34.86 -0.67
C LEU A 106 31.86 -34.37 -1.67
N VAL A 107 31.72 -33.05 -1.86
CA VAL A 107 30.69 -32.48 -2.75
C VAL A 107 31.14 -32.48 -4.21
N GLY A 108 32.45 -32.33 -4.48
CA GLY A 108 32.99 -32.35 -5.85
C GLY A 108 32.83 -33.70 -6.56
N SER A 109 32.77 -34.81 -5.81
CA SER A 109 32.56 -36.15 -6.37
C SER A 109 31.10 -36.44 -6.73
N LEU A 110 30.14 -35.83 -6.04
CA LEU A 110 28.70 -36.09 -6.28
C LEU A 110 28.18 -35.34 -7.51
N THR A 111 28.64 -34.11 -7.76
CA THR A 111 28.20 -33.34 -8.95
C THR A 111 28.72 -33.91 -10.26
N ALA A 112 29.93 -34.49 -10.27
CA ALA A 112 30.52 -35.10 -11.46
C ALA A 112 29.76 -36.37 -11.91
N LEU A 113 29.24 -37.15 -10.95
CA LEU A 113 28.45 -38.36 -11.24
C LEU A 113 27.07 -38.02 -11.81
N THR A 114 26.42 -36.94 -11.32
CA THR A 114 25.12 -36.52 -11.83
C THR A 114 25.18 -35.93 -13.24
N THR A 115 26.27 -35.23 -13.60
CA THR A 115 26.43 -34.71 -14.97
C THR A 115 26.70 -35.80 -15.99
N LEU A 116 27.46 -36.84 -15.63
CA LEU A 116 27.71 -37.98 -16.51
C LEU A 116 26.45 -38.84 -16.74
N ALA A 117 25.62 -39.02 -15.72
CA ALA A 117 24.37 -39.76 -15.84
C ALA A 117 23.37 -39.07 -16.79
N LEU A 118 23.27 -37.74 -16.76
CA LEU A 118 22.38 -36.98 -17.63
C LEU A 118 22.82 -37.00 -19.11
N VAL A 119 24.13 -37.01 -19.39
CA VAL A 119 24.65 -37.07 -20.76
C VAL A 119 24.42 -38.45 -21.38
N ALA A 120 24.51 -39.54 -20.61
CA ALA A 120 24.27 -40.89 -21.11
C ALA A 120 22.80 -41.13 -21.50
N THR A 121 21.83 -40.50 -20.82
CA THR A 121 20.40 -40.61 -21.14
C THR A 121 19.96 -39.80 -22.37
N VAL A 122 20.78 -38.90 -22.88
CA VAL A 122 20.45 -38.08 -24.07
C VAL A 122 20.98 -38.71 -25.37
N ILE A 123 21.84 -39.73 -25.29
CA ILE A 123 22.52 -40.34 -26.45
C ILE A 123 21.95 -41.74 -26.80
N LEU A 124 21.04 -42.30 -26.01
CA LEU A 124 20.31 -43.55 -26.27
C LEU A 124 18.90 -43.27 -26.79
#